data_AF-A0A930TL70-F1
#
_entry.id   AF-A0A930TL70-F1
#
_cell.length_a   1.000
_cell.length_b   1.000
_cell.length_c   1.000
_cell.angle_alpha   90.00
_cell.angle_beta   90.00
_cell.angle_gamma   90.00
#
_symmetry.space_group_name_H-M   'P 1'
#
loop_
_entity.id
_entity.type
_entity.pdbx_description
1 polymer ?
#
loop_
_entity_poly.entity_id
_entity_poly.type
_entity_poly.pdbx_seq_one_letter_code
_entity_poly.pdbx_strand_id
1 'polypeptide(L)'
;MNLLVPNVLVSFEDLDISANSAAVHAFLQPAAKDALRRAIQSRGKTLVLTSAYRTVAQQYLLWSWYQKRQCGISRAAEPGLSNHEDGLALDTPDFDAWRFILASHNWQWLGDGDPVHFTYMGRGVRDDIGSIGLKAFQILWNKHNPGDQIKEDGLFGPKTASRLDQSPAEGFGATRLLKLTTPNMQGEDVRRVQETLVQAGLLTSNEVDGIFGINTEIAVKNFQERNGLSKDGSVGPQTLRLLGGSITANRSLQLVTVSDRWLKALLNAPTTGASPITASQDGLPGGIASSHTMANTDLLRVKGLAAMFRQVGAKFDVPVALIAALASRESRCGNVLDRGGWGDRGNAFGILQVDKNYHTPRGTHNPSSLEHIEQAIGIFVDYRQQVQAKHPTWEDEYVLKGATVAYNSGVSNVQTKAGMDIGTAGGDYGSDVIARAQFYSNHL
;
A
#
# COMPACT_ATOMS: atom_id res chain seq x y z
N MET A 1 -9.06 3.40 13.85
CA MET A 1 -8.66 2.28 14.74
C MET A 1 -7.23 1.80 14.49
N ASN A 2 -6.86 1.34 13.29
CA ASN A 2 -5.48 0.87 13.01
C ASN A 2 -4.37 1.93 13.22
N LEU A 3 -4.69 3.23 13.22
CA LEU A 3 -3.78 4.31 13.61
C LEU A 3 -3.54 4.39 15.14
N LEU A 4 -4.49 3.92 15.95
CA LEU A 4 -4.39 3.91 17.41
C LEU A 4 -3.75 2.61 17.89
N VAL A 5 -4.13 1.49 17.28
CA VAL A 5 -3.60 0.16 17.57
C VAL A 5 -3.34 -0.53 16.23
N PRO A 6 -2.07 -0.66 15.80
CA PRO A 6 -1.74 -1.31 14.54
C PRO A 6 -2.25 -2.75 14.47
N ASN A 7 -2.76 -3.15 13.29
CA ASN A 7 -3.25 -4.50 13.00
C ASN A 7 -4.39 -4.99 13.91
N VAL A 8 -5.14 -4.07 14.53
CA VAL A 8 -6.25 -4.42 15.42
C VAL A 8 -7.41 -5.07 14.67
N LEU A 9 -7.62 -4.65 13.41
CA LEU A 9 -8.45 -5.33 12.43
C LEU A 9 -7.64 -5.50 11.13
N VAL A 10 -7.77 -6.66 10.51
CA VAL A 10 -7.09 -7.03 9.28
C VAL A 10 -8.11 -7.34 8.19
N SER A 11 -7.79 -6.96 6.95
CA SER A 11 -8.64 -7.25 5.81
C SER A 11 -8.72 -8.77 5.57
N PHE A 12 -9.87 -9.31 5.19
CA PHE A 12 -10.04 -10.69 4.72
C PHE A 12 -10.28 -10.80 3.21
N GLU A 13 -10.07 -9.73 2.45
CA GLU A 13 -10.22 -9.73 0.98
C GLU A 13 -9.30 -10.74 0.26
N ASP A 14 -8.29 -11.27 0.94
CA ASP A 14 -7.43 -12.37 0.48
C ASP A 14 -8.07 -13.76 0.57
N LEU A 15 -9.23 -13.90 1.21
CA LEU A 15 -9.94 -15.17 1.35
C LEU A 15 -10.92 -15.39 0.19
N ASP A 16 -11.22 -16.66 -0.12
CA ASP A 16 -12.23 -17.05 -1.12
C ASP A 16 -13.66 -16.77 -0.61
N ILE A 17 -14.01 -15.48 -0.60
CA ILE A 17 -15.26 -14.92 -0.11
C ILE A 17 -15.92 -14.07 -1.19
N SER A 18 -17.22 -14.28 -1.40
CA SER A 18 -18.06 -13.41 -2.23
C SER A 18 -18.91 -12.50 -1.34
N ALA A 19 -18.76 -11.19 -1.51
CA ALA A 19 -19.59 -10.20 -0.82
C ALA A 19 -20.88 -9.96 -1.61
N ASN A 20 -22.03 -10.39 -1.05
CA ASN A 20 -23.35 -10.21 -1.67
C ASN A 20 -24.07 -8.94 -1.17
N SER A 21 -23.33 -7.99 -0.60
CA SER A 21 -23.88 -6.76 -0.05
C SER A 21 -22.80 -5.70 0.12
N ALA A 22 -23.15 -4.43 -0.07
CA ALA A 22 -22.31 -3.29 0.28
C ALA A 22 -22.07 -3.16 1.81
N ALA A 23 -22.79 -3.95 2.62
CA ALA A 23 -22.61 -4.04 4.07
C ALA A 23 -21.46 -4.96 4.49
N VAL A 24 -20.78 -5.64 3.56
CA VAL A 24 -19.61 -6.47 3.86
C VAL A 24 -18.38 -5.57 3.91
N HIS A 25 -18.03 -5.09 5.11
CA HIS A 25 -16.72 -4.48 5.33
C HIS A 25 -15.74 -5.59 5.65
N ALA A 26 -14.76 -5.78 4.78
CA ALA A 26 -13.95 -6.97 4.75
C ALA A 26 -12.87 -7.01 5.85
N PHE A 27 -13.23 -6.78 7.11
CA PHE A 27 -12.31 -6.74 8.25
C PHE A 27 -12.74 -7.72 9.34
N LEU A 28 -11.76 -8.34 9.99
CA LEU A 28 -11.92 -9.15 11.19
C LEU A 28 -10.71 -8.96 12.09
N GLN A 29 -10.79 -9.39 13.35
CA GLN A 29 -9.59 -9.57 14.14
C GLN A 29 -8.70 -10.67 13.53
N PRO A 30 -7.36 -10.59 13.69
CA PRO A 30 -6.44 -11.56 13.08
C PRO A 30 -6.78 -13.02 13.37
N ALA A 31 -7.08 -13.37 14.63
CA ALA A 31 -7.42 -14.74 15.00
C ALA A 31 -8.72 -15.24 14.35
N ALA A 32 -9.73 -14.38 14.25
CA ALA A 32 -10.99 -14.68 13.58
C ALA A 32 -10.75 -14.89 12.08
N LYS A 33 -10.01 -13.99 11.42
CA LYS A 33 -9.63 -14.13 10.00
C LYS A 33 -8.92 -15.47 9.74
N ASP A 34 -7.95 -15.84 10.56
CA ASP A 34 -7.21 -17.08 10.40
C ASP A 34 -8.09 -18.31 10.56
N ALA A 35 -9.05 -18.27 11.49
CA ALA A 35 -10.05 -19.32 11.63
C ALA A 35 -10.98 -19.41 10.42
N LEU A 36 -11.41 -18.27 9.88
CA LEU A 36 -12.24 -18.22 8.68
C LEU A 36 -11.50 -18.79 7.46
N ARG A 37 -10.21 -18.47 7.30
CA ARG A 37 -9.34 -19.05 6.27
C ARG A 37 -9.33 -20.57 6.33
N ARG A 38 -9.10 -21.14 7.53
CA ARG A 38 -9.09 -22.60 7.72
C ARG A 38 -10.45 -23.23 7.43
N ALA A 39 -11.54 -22.58 7.82
CA ALA A 39 -12.90 -23.04 7.51
C ALA A 39 -13.16 -23.11 6.00
N ILE A 40 -12.84 -22.03 5.28
CA ILE A 40 -12.98 -21.97 3.81
C ILE A 40 -12.13 -23.04 3.12
N GLN A 41 -10.86 -23.17 3.53
CA GLN A 41 -9.96 -24.21 3.02
C GLN A 41 -10.48 -25.63 3.29
N SER A 42 -11.02 -25.88 4.49
CA SER A 42 -11.54 -27.20 4.84
C SER A 42 -12.78 -27.61 4.03
N ARG A 43 -13.60 -26.64 3.61
CA ARG A 43 -14.77 -26.90 2.76
C ARG A 43 -14.43 -26.91 1.27
N GLY A 44 -13.40 -26.19 0.84
CA GLY A 44 -13.02 -26.06 -0.57
C GLY A 44 -14.09 -25.39 -1.43
N LYS A 45 -14.86 -24.46 -0.84
CA LYS A 45 -15.93 -23.71 -1.50
C LYS A 45 -15.87 -22.24 -1.10
N THR A 46 -16.18 -21.35 -2.03
CA THR A 46 -16.36 -19.91 -1.78
C THR A 46 -17.43 -19.68 -0.72
N LEU A 47 -17.11 -18.85 0.29
CA LEU A 47 -18.05 -18.42 1.31
C LEU A 47 -18.77 -17.16 0.84
N VAL A 48 -20.10 -17.14 0.86
CA VAL A 48 -20.88 -15.94 0.58
C VAL A 48 -21.15 -15.21 1.90
N LEU A 49 -20.83 -13.93 1.98
CA LEU A 49 -21.15 -13.09 3.15
C LEU A 49 -22.13 -11.97 2.78
N THR A 50 -23.02 -11.66 3.71
CA THR A 50 -23.94 -10.51 3.66
C THR A 50 -23.55 -9.41 4.64
N SER A 51 -22.84 -9.75 5.73
CA SER A 51 -22.24 -8.78 6.66
C SER A 51 -20.98 -9.35 7.31
N ALA A 52 -20.14 -8.44 7.82
CA ALA A 52 -18.96 -8.76 8.62
C ALA A 52 -18.69 -7.58 9.57
N TYR A 53 -17.47 -7.04 9.61
CA TYR A 53 -17.17 -5.88 10.45
C TYR A 53 -18.12 -4.70 10.16
N ARG A 54 -18.47 -3.96 11.21
CA ARG A 54 -19.31 -2.77 11.14
C ARG A 54 -18.64 -1.62 11.84
N THR A 55 -18.60 -0.46 11.20
CA THR A 55 -18.06 0.76 11.84
C THR A 55 -18.99 1.26 12.94
N VAL A 56 -18.44 2.04 13.89
CA VAL A 56 -19.24 2.68 14.95
C VAL A 56 -20.36 3.57 14.40
N ALA A 57 -20.15 4.21 13.24
CA ALA A 57 -21.18 5.02 12.59
C ALA A 57 -22.31 4.15 12.01
N GLN A 58 -21.97 3.03 11.38
CA GLN A 58 -22.98 2.09 10.87
C GLN A 58 -23.74 1.39 11.99
N GLN A 59 -23.05 1.02 13.07
CA GLN A 59 -23.72 0.47 14.25
C GLN A 59 -24.65 1.52 14.89
N TYR A 60 -24.21 2.78 14.97
CA TYR A 60 -25.05 3.88 15.45
C TYR A 60 -26.33 4.04 14.62
N LEU A 61 -26.24 3.96 13.29
CA LEU A 61 -27.43 4.01 12.42
C LEU A 61 -28.39 2.85 12.71
N LEU A 62 -27.89 1.61 12.78
CA LEU A 62 -28.72 0.44 13.10
C LEU A 62 -29.36 0.53 14.49
N TRP A 63 -28.58 0.93 15.50
CA TRP A 63 -29.07 1.13 16.85
C TRP A 63 -30.10 2.25 16.92
N SER A 64 -29.90 3.37 16.22
CA SER A 64 -30.84 4.48 16.12
C SER A 64 -32.16 4.04 15.47
N TRP A 65 -32.11 3.27 14.39
CA TRP A 65 -33.31 2.71 13.75
C TRP A 65 -34.02 1.70 14.64
N TYR A 66 -33.28 0.84 15.35
CA TYR A 66 -33.84 -0.07 16.35
C TYR A 66 -34.61 0.69 17.45
N GLN A 67 -33.98 1.71 18.05
CA GLN A 67 -34.62 2.54 19.09
C GLN A 67 -35.87 3.25 18.56
N LYS A 68 -35.86 3.68 17.30
CA LYS A 68 -36.99 4.34 16.63
C LYS A 68 -38.01 3.38 16.00
N ARG A 69 -37.80 2.06 16.09
CA ARG A 69 -38.59 1.01 15.43
C ARG A 69 -38.74 1.21 13.92
N GLN A 70 -37.68 1.66 13.27
CA GLN A 70 -37.60 1.89 11.83
C GLN A 70 -36.95 0.71 11.11
N CYS A 71 -37.19 0.61 9.81
CA CYS A 71 -36.51 -0.35 8.90
C CYS A 71 -36.65 -1.83 9.29
N GLY A 72 -37.62 -2.19 10.13
CA GLY A 72 -37.85 -3.57 10.57
C GLY A 72 -36.74 -4.15 11.46
N ILE A 73 -35.86 -3.31 12.01
CA ILE A 73 -34.74 -3.77 12.84
C ILE A 73 -35.28 -4.22 14.20
N SER A 74 -35.21 -5.52 14.47
CA SER A 74 -35.75 -6.14 15.67
C SER A 74 -34.77 -6.16 16.85
N ARG A 75 -33.47 -6.08 16.58
CA ARG A 75 -32.38 -6.09 17.57
C ARG A 75 -31.18 -5.30 17.06
N ALA A 76 -30.55 -4.51 17.93
CA ALA A 76 -29.26 -3.89 17.68
C ALA A 76 -28.54 -3.59 19.01
N ALA A 77 -27.25 -3.92 19.10
CA ALA A 77 -26.41 -3.52 20.22
C ALA A 77 -26.15 -2.00 20.21
N GLU A 78 -25.94 -1.42 21.39
CA GLU A 78 -25.42 -0.06 21.51
C GLU A 78 -24.01 0.03 20.89
N PRO A 79 -23.64 1.14 20.22
CA PRO A 79 -22.32 1.30 19.65
C PRO A 79 -21.19 1.07 20.66
N GLY A 80 -20.17 0.33 20.25
CA GLY A 80 -19.07 -0.15 21.08
C GLY A 80 -19.33 -1.49 21.78
N LEU A 81 -20.52 -2.07 21.67
CA LEU A 81 -20.88 -3.37 22.28
C LEU A 81 -21.25 -4.45 21.24
N SER A 82 -21.18 -4.14 19.94
CA SER A 82 -21.51 -5.08 18.88
C SER A 82 -20.32 -5.98 18.52
N ASN A 83 -20.53 -7.29 18.46
CA ASN A 83 -19.51 -8.23 17.96
C ASN A 83 -19.14 -8.01 16.48
N HIS A 84 -20.00 -7.35 15.69
CA HIS A 84 -19.62 -6.85 14.36
C HIS A 84 -18.65 -5.67 14.46
N GLU A 85 -18.80 -4.76 15.42
CA GLU A 85 -17.81 -3.70 15.67
C GLU A 85 -16.49 -4.29 16.18
N ASP A 86 -16.56 -5.41 16.91
CA ASP A 86 -15.35 -6.09 17.37
C ASP A 86 -14.61 -6.87 16.28
N GLY A 87 -15.17 -6.96 15.07
CA GLY A 87 -14.58 -7.77 13.99
C GLY A 87 -14.53 -9.26 14.32
N LEU A 88 -15.54 -9.74 15.06
CA LEU A 88 -15.69 -11.14 15.47
C LEU A 88 -16.94 -11.79 14.87
N ALA A 89 -17.80 -11.03 14.19
CA ALA A 89 -19.04 -11.53 13.61
C ALA A 89 -19.02 -11.55 12.08
N LEU A 90 -19.75 -12.51 11.51
CA LEU A 90 -20.08 -12.58 10.09
C LEU A 90 -21.50 -13.10 9.88
N ASP A 91 -22.12 -12.66 8.79
CA ASP A 91 -23.43 -13.13 8.36
C ASP A 91 -23.29 -13.82 7.00
N THR A 92 -23.80 -15.05 6.89
CA THR A 92 -23.83 -15.79 5.62
C THR A 92 -25.24 -16.26 5.31
N PRO A 93 -25.74 -16.05 4.07
CA PRO A 93 -27.05 -16.57 3.66
C PRO A 93 -27.05 -18.10 3.55
N ASP A 94 -25.88 -18.72 3.36
CA ASP A 94 -25.69 -20.16 3.20
C ASP A 94 -25.42 -20.86 4.55
N PHE A 95 -26.02 -20.34 5.64
CA PHE A 95 -25.70 -20.74 7.01
C PHE A 95 -25.84 -22.25 7.25
N ASP A 96 -26.88 -22.90 6.72
CA ASP A 96 -27.12 -24.33 6.92
C ASP A 96 -25.95 -25.18 6.41
N ALA A 97 -25.36 -24.77 5.30
CA ALA A 97 -24.25 -25.48 4.69
C ALA A 97 -22.90 -25.16 5.38
N TRP A 98 -22.76 -23.97 5.97
CA TRP A 98 -21.53 -23.53 6.63
C TRP A 98 -21.48 -23.86 8.13
N ARG A 99 -22.61 -24.05 8.81
CA ARG A 99 -22.67 -24.08 10.28
C ARG A 99 -21.74 -25.09 10.95
N PHE A 100 -21.68 -26.32 10.44
CA PHE A 100 -20.82 -27.36 11.03
C PHE A 100 -19.35 -27.16 10.69
N ILE A 101 -19.06 -26.63 9.49
CA ILE A 101 -17.69 -26.30 9.11
C ILE A 101 -17.18 -25.16 9.99
N LEU A 102 -17.91 -24.05 10.05
CA LEU A 102 -17.57 -22.89 10.87
C LEU A 102 -17.43 -23.27 12.36
N ALA A 103 -18.35 -24.09 12.91
CA ALA A 103 -18.25 -24.59 14.27
C ALA A 103 -16.95 -25.36 14.55
N SER A 104 -16.45 -26.17 13.59
CA SER A 104 -15.18 -26.88 13.76
C SER A 104 -13.94 -25.97 13.77
N HIS A 105 -14.10 -24.69 13.45
CA HIS A 105 -13.06 -23.65 13.51
C HIS A 105 -13.38 -22.54 14.54
N ASN A 106 -14.14 -22.86 15.59
CA ASN A 106 -14.51 -21.95 16.69
C ASN A 106 -15.44 -20.79 16.30
N TRP A 107 -16.21 -20.91 15.23
CA TRP A 107 -17.29 -19.97 14.93
C TRP A 107 -18.61 -20.51 15.47
N GLN A 108 -19.14 -19.86 16.48
CA GLN A 108 -20.43 -20.20 17.08
C GLN A 108 -21.57 -19.64 16.24
N TRP A 109 -22.45 -20.53 15.80
CA TRP A 109 -23.72 -20.17 15.18
C TRP A 109 -24.71 -19.65 16.23
N LEU A 110 -25.41 -18.55 15.94
CA LEU A 110 -26.31 -17.91 16.90
C LEU A 110 -27.66 -18.65 17.07
N GLY A 111 -28.04 -19.47 16.09
CA GLY A 111 -29.25 -20.29 16.12
C GLY A 111 -30.45 -19.65 15.43
N ASP A 112 -31.63 -20.26 15.57
CA ASP A 112 -32.84 -19.94 14.78
C ASP A 112 -33.36 -18.49 14.97
N GLY A 113 -32.96 -17.81 16.04
CA GLY A 113 -33.30 -16.41 16.27
C GLY A 113 -32.54 -15.43 15.38
N ASP A 114 -31.41 -15.86 14.82
CA ASP A 114 -30.61 -15.13 13.83
C ASP A 114 -29.75 -16.13 13.04
N PRO A 115 -30.36 -16.87 12.10
CA PRO A 115 -29.74 -18.05 11.52
C PRO A 115 -28.55 -17.71 10.61
N VAL A 116 -28.41 -16.47 10.16
CA VAL A 116 -27.27 -16.09 9.30
C VAL A 116 -26.00 -15.78 10.10
N HIS A 117 -26.14 -15.51 11.40
CA HIS A 117 -25.10 -14.93 12.24
C HIS A 117 -24.15 -15.97 12.85
N PHE A 118 -22.85 -15.67 12.77
CA PHE A 118 -21.78 -16.42 13.41
C PHE A 118 -20.85 -15.50 14.19
N THR A 119 -20.41 -15.94 15.37
CA THR A 119 -19.42 -15.23 16.20
C THR A 119 -18.19 -16.10 16.42
N TYR A 120 -16.99 -15.56 16.19
CA TYR A 120 -15.75 -16.24 16.54
C TYR A 120 -15.53 -16.26 18.05
N MET A 121 -15.39 -17.46 18.63
CA MET A 121 -15.24 -17.71 20.07
C MET A 121 -13.86 -18.28 20.43
N GLY A 122 -12.92 -18.28 19.48
CA GLY A 122 -11.57 -18.77 19.72
C GLY A 122 -10.68 -17.78 20.49
N ARG A 123 -9.49 -18.25 20.87
CA ARG A 123 -8.50 -17.42 21.60
C ARG A 123 -7.79 -16.44 20.66
N GLY A 124 -7.03 -15.52 21.26
CA GLY A 124 -6.19 -14.56 20.52
C GLY A 124 -6.95 -13.32 20.04
N VAL A 125 -8.06 -12.99 20.69
CA VAL A 125 -8.91 -11.83 20.40
C VAL A 125 -8.72 -10.75 21.46
N ARG A 126 -9.04 -9.52 21.09
CA ARG A 126 -9.18 -8.38 21.99
C ARG A 126 -10.66 -8.10 22.27
N ASP A 127 -10.95 -7.67 23.47
CA ASP A 127 -12.27 -7.27 23.97
C ASP A 127 -12.49 -5.75 23.99
N ASP A 128 -11.47 -4.96 23.60
CA ASP A 128 -11.49 -3.50 23.64
C ASP A 128 -11.71 -2.84 22.25
N ILE A 129 -12.02 -3.61 21.21
CA ILE A 129 -12.15 -3.11 19.83
C ILE A 129 -13.26 -2.07 19.71
N GLY A 130 -14.46 -2.36 20.25
CA GLY A 130 -15.56 -1.38 20.28
C GLY A 130 -15.16 -0.05 20.91
N SER A 131 -14.42 -0.09 22.04
CA SER A 131 -13.92 1.12 22.70
C SER A 131 -12.85 1.86 21.86
N ILE A 132 -11.94 1.13 21.21
CA ILE A 132 -10.96 1.70 20.28
C ILE A 132 -11.68 2.35 19.09
N GLY A 133 -12.78 1.77 18.61
CA GLY A 133 -13.63 2.32 17.55
C GLY A 133 -14.24 3.66 17.93
N LEU A 134 -14.85 3.72 19.11
CA LEU A 134 -15.43 4.95 19.64
C LEU A 134 -14.37 6.03 19.85
N LYS A 135 -13.21 5.66 20.40
CA LYS A 135 -12.10 6.61 20.61
C LYS A 135 -11.56 7.15 19.29
N ALA A 136 -11.44 6.30 18.27
CA ALA A 136 -11.03 6.71 16.93
C ALA A 136 -12.02 7.71 16.32
N PHE A 137 -13.32 7.50 16.51
CA PHE A 137 -14.33 8.47 16.09
C PHE A 137 -14.20 9.80 16.85
N GLN A 138 -14.06 9.77 18.18
CA GLN A 138 -13.94 10.99 19.01
C GLN A 138 -12.73 11.84 18.59
N ILE A 139 -11.56 11.21 18.37
CA ILE A 139 -10.36 11.86 17.85
C ILE A 139 -10.62 12.48 16.47
N LEU A 140 -11.28 11.73 15.58
CA LEU A 140 -11.59 12.20 14.23
C LEU A 140 -12.55 13.39 14.26
N TRP A 141 -13.58 13.34 15.10
CA TRP A 141 -14.50 14.45 15.30
C TRP A 141 -13.75 15.71 15.77
N ASN A 142 -12.95 15.60 16.84
CA ASN A 142 -12.21 16.73 17.42
C ASN A 142 -11.24 17.36 16.42
N LYS A 143 -10.61 16.53 15.59
CA LYS A 143 -9.70 16.99 14.53
C LYS A 143 -10.41 17.85 13.48
N HIS A 144 -11.66 17.50 13.12
CA HIS A 144 -12.42 18.18 12.09
C HIS A 144 -13.37 19.27 12.63
N ASN A 145 -13.58 19.32 13.95
CA ASN A 145 -14.47 20.27 14.61
C ASN A 145 -13.77 20.91 15.83
N PRO A 146 -12.72 21.72 15.63
CA PRO A 146 -11.92 22.26 16.74
C PRO A 146 -12.72 23.17 17.70
N GLY A 147 -13.85 23.72 17.27
CA GLY A 147 -14.77 24.50 18.10
C GLY A 147 -15.84 23.68 18.84
N ASP A 148 -15.95 22.37 18.57
CA ASP A 148 -16.96 21.48 19.17
C ASP A 148 -16.32 20.17 19.65
N GLN A 149 -15.40 20.24 20.61
CA GLN A 149 -14.67 19.06 21.06
C GLN A 149 -15.47 18.19 22.05
N ILE A 150 -15.26 16.88 21.97
CA ILE A 150 -15.75 15.87 22.91
C ILE A 150 -14.59 15.11 23.56
N LYS A 151 -14.86 14.43 24.67
CA LYS A 151 -13.83 13.64 25.37
C LYS A 151 -13.46 12.41 24.53
N GLU A 152 -12.17 12.11 24.46
CA GLU A 152 -11.58 10.96 23.73
C GLU A 152 -11.41 9.74 24.64
N ASP A 153 -12.48 9.31 25.31
CA ASP A 153 -12.46 8.24 26.31
C ASP A 153 -12.88 6.86 25.78
N GLY A 154 -13.26 6.74 24.52
CA GLY A 154 -13.71 5.48 23.94
C GLY A 154 -15.03 4.96 24.52
N LEU A 155 -15.82 5.84 25.15
CA LEU A 155 -17.14 5.51 25.68
C LEU A 155 -18.24 6.07 24.77
N PHE A 156 -19.29 5.28 24.59
CA PHE A 156 -20.50 5.76 23.94
C PHE A 156 -21.38 6.47 24.98
N GLY A 157 -21.82 7.67 24.64
CA GLY A 157 -22.67 8.48 25.50
C GLY A 157 -23.34 9.61 24.72
N PRO A 158 -24.22 10.41 25.34
CA PRO A 158 -25.06 11.37 24.63
C PRO A 158 -24.30 12.37 23.76
N LYS A 159 -23.10 12.80 24.21
CA LYS A 159 -22.23 13.68 23.42
C LYS A 159 -21.72 12.97 22.16
N THR A 160 -21.13 11.79 22.29
CA THR A 160 -20.64 10.98 21.17
C THR A 160 -21.76 10.61 20.19
N ALA A 161 -22.93 10.20 20.69
CA ALA A 161 -24.10 9.91 19.88
C ALA A 161 -24.54 11.12 19.03
N SER A 162 -24.66 12.29 19.64
CA SER A 162 -25.02 13.52 18.94
C SER A 162 -24.04 13.90 17.82
N ARG A 163 -22.75 13.59 17.97
CA ARG A 163 -21.73 13.89 16.94
C ARG A 163 -21.71 12.83 15.84
N LEU A 164 -21.99 11.57 16.16
CA LEU A 164 -22.21 10.53 15.16
C LEU A 164 -23.40 10.88 14.27
N ASP A 165 -24.47 11.44 14.85
CA ASP A 165 -25.65 11.91 14.10
C ASP A 165 -25.33 13.06 13.13
N GLN A 166 -24.45 13.97 13.53
CA GLN A 166 -24.01 15.11 12.73
C GLN A 166 -22.89 14.78 11.74
N SER A 167 -22.37 13.55 11.78
CA SER A 167 -21.25 13.16 10.95
C SER A 167 -21.64 13.10 9.48
N PRO A 168 -20.78 13.58 8.56
CA PRO A 168 -21.05 13.47 7.13
C PRO A 168 -21.13 12.00 6.72
N ALA A 169 -22.15 11.65 5.92
CA ALA A 169 -22.37 10.27 5.46
C ALA A 169 -21.17 9.72 4.67
N GLU A 170 -20.46 10.58 3.95
CA GLU A 170 -19.24 10.25 3.20
C GLU A 170 -17.96 10.22 4.07
N GLY A 171 -18.09 10.47 5.38
CA GLY A 171 -16.99 10.50 6.34
C GLY A 171 -16.21 11.81 6.40
N PHE A 172 -15.44 11.98 7.48
CA PHE A 172 -14.56 13.14 7.70
C PHE A 172 -13.30 13.00 6.83
N GLY A 173 -13.42 13.34 5.55
CA GLY A 173 -12.28 13.27 4.63
C GLY A 173 -12.58 12.80 3.19
N ALA A 174 -13.85 12.68 2.77
CA ALA A 174 -14.16 12.56 1.35
C ALA A 174 -13.66 13.83 0.64
N THR A 175 -12.50 13.71 -0.02
CA THR A 175 -11.98 14.75 -0.91
C THR A 175 -13.02 14.90 -2.02
N ARG A 176 -13.51 16.12 -2.23
CA ARG A 176 -14.41 16.39 -3.37
C ARG A 176 -13.73 15.88 -4.65
N LEU A 177 -14.49 15.21 -5.53
CA LEU A 177 -14.00 14.76 -6.84
C LEU A 177 -13.60 15.99 -7.66
N LEU A 178 -12.29 16.24 -7.82
CA LEU A 178 -11.84 17.39 -8.61
C LEU A 178 -11.87 17.04 -10.10
N LYS A 179 -12.45 17.91 -10.93
CA LYS A 179 -12.49 17.75 -12.38
C LYS A 179 -12.73 19.10 -13.04
N LEU A 180 -12.57 19.16 -14.36
CA LEU A 180 -12.94 20.34 -15.13
C LEU A 180 -14.47 20.54 -15.08
N THR A 181 -14.92 21.73 -14.71
CA THR A 181 -16.35 22.10 -14.61
C THR A 181 -16.56 23.53 -15.08
N THR A 182 -17.82 23.95 -15.28
CA THR A 182 -18.18 25.35 -15.55
C THR A 182 -19.11 25.86 -14.45
N PRO A 183 -18.69 26.80 -13.59
CA PRO A 183 -17.34 27.39 -13.49
C PRO A 183 -16.29 26.37 -13.02
N ASN A 184 -15.01 26.66 -13.28
CA ASN A 184 -13.90 25.78 -12.86
C ASN A 184 -13.90 25.56 -11.35
N MET A 185 -13.56 24.34 -10.92
CA MET A 185 -13.32 24.04 -9.52
C MET A 185 -12.08 24.80 -9.03
N GLN A 186 -12.16 25.43 -7.86
CA GLN A 186 -11.05 26.19 -7.27
C GLN A 186 -10.86 25.79 -5.81
N GLY A 187 -9.65 25.90 -5.27
CA GLY A 187 -9.37 25.67 -3.86
C GLY A 187 -7.98 25.13 -3.55
N GLU A 188 -7.68 25.05 -2.26
CA GLU A 188 -6.39 24.59 -1.75
C GLU A 188 -6.10 23.10 -2.06
N ASP A 189 -7.14 22.28 -2.17
CA ASP A 189 -7.04 20.90 -2.64
C ASP A 189 -6.71 20.78 -4.13
N VAL A 190 -7.20 21.69 -4.98
CA VAL A 190 -6.75 21.80 -6.39
C VAL A 190 -5.28 22.23 -6.43
N ARG A 191 -4.89 23.21 -5.61
CA ARG A 191 -3.50 23.66 -5.52
C ARG A 191 -2.56 22.52 -5.13
N ARG A 192 -2.89 21.74 -4.10
CA ARG A 192 -2.11 20.55 -3.69
C ARG A 192 -1.99 19.51 -4.79
N VAL A 193 -3.06 19.28 -5.55
CA VAL A 193 -3.00 18.40 -6.72
C VAL A 193 -2.06 18.96 -7.77
N GLN A 194 -2.14 20.25 -8.08
CA GLN A 194 -1.24 20.90 -9.04
C GLN A 194 0.21 20.84 -8.57
N GLU A 195 0.50 21.11 -7.29
CA GLU A 195 1.83 20.97 -6.69
C GLU A 195 2.38 19.55 -6.83
N THR A 196 1.53 18.55 -6.62
CA THR A 196 1.92 17.15 -6.82
C THR A 196 2.18 16.85 -8.29
N LEU A 197 1.35 17.36 -9.20
CA LEU A 197 1.54 17.22 -10.64
C LEU A 197 2.82 17.92 -11.12
N VAL A 198 3.23 19.03 -10.48
CA VAL A 198 4.54 19.65 -10.70
C VAL A 198 5.67 18.71 -10.28
N GLN A 199 5.57 18.11 -9.09
CA GLN A 199 6.56 17.13 -8.62
C GLN A 199 6.62 15.89 -9.51
N ALA A 200 5.50 15.50 -10.12
CA ALA A 200 5.42 14.40 -11.09
C ALA A 200 5.92 14.78 -12.50
N GLY A 201 6.37 16.03 -12.71
CA GLY A 201 6.81 16.53 -14.01
C GLY A 201 5.69 16.60 -15.05
N LEU A 202 4.45 16.81 -14.60
CA LEU A 202 3.24 16.88 -15.43
C LEU A 202 2.64 18.29 -15.50
N LEU A 203 3.09 19.18 -14.61
CA LEU A 203 2.84 20.62 -14.65
C LEU A 203 4.15 21.37 -14.36
N THR A 204 4.17 22.66 -14.65
CA THR A 204 5.24 23.57 -14.21
C THR A 204 4.77 24.46 -13.05
N SER A 205 5.70 24.98 -12.24
CA SER A 205 5.37 25.71 -11.00
C SER A 205 4.52 26.97 -11.22
N ASN A 206 4.57 27.57 -12.41
CA ASN A 206 3.72 28.70 -12.81
C ASN A 206 2.26 28.29 -13.14
N GLU A 207 1.95 27.01 -13.19
CA GLU A 207 0.60 26.48 -13.44
C GLU A 207 -0.14 26.11 -12.14
N VAL A 208 0.47 26.39 -10.98
CA VAL A 208 -0.11 26.16 -9.65
C VAL A 208 -0.89 27.41 -9.21
N ASP A 209 -2.12 27.53 -9.69
CA ASP A 209 -3.00 28.68 -9.40
C ASP A 209 -4.14 28.34 -8.41
N GLY A 210 -4.37 27.06 -8.15
CA GLY A 210 -5.50 26.55 -7.37
C GLY A 210 -6.80 26.48 -8.15
N ILE A 211 -6.75 26.55 -9.49
CA ILE A 211 -7.90 26.50 -10.41
C ILE A 211 -7.79 25.25 -11.29
N PHE A 212 -8.80 24.38 -11.25
CA PHE A 212 -8.83 23.15 -12.03
C PHE A 212 -9.25 23.48 -13.47
N GLY A 213 -8.30 24.00 -14.24
CA GLY A 213 -8.45 24.33 -15.66
C GLY A 213 -8.03 23.19 -16.58
N ILE A 214 -8.07 23.46 -17.90
CA ILE A 214 -7.76 22.48 -18.95
C ILE A 214 -6.36 21.88 -18.80
N ASN A 215 -5.36 22.67 -18.40
CA ASN A 215 -3.99 22.18 -18.17
C ASN A 215 -3.93 21.19 -17.00
N THR A 216 -4.68 21.47 -15.92
CA THR A 216 -4.77 20.54 -14.78
C THR A 216 -5.48 19.25 -15.19
N GLU A 217 -6.55 19.32 -15.99
CA GLU A 217 -7.22 18.12 -16.52
C GLU A 217 -6.28 17.27 -17.40
N ILE A 218 -5.53 17.89 -18.32
CA ILE A 218 -4.55 17.20 -19.17
C ILE A 218 -3.48 16.54 -18.32
N ALA A 219 -2.93 17.26 -17.33
CA ALA A 219 -1.95 16.72 -16.41
C ALA A 219 -2.50 15.55 -15.59
N VAL A 220 -3.76 15.61 -15.16
CA VAL A 220 -4.45 14.50 -14.46
C VAL A 220 -4.64 13.31 -15.40
N LYS A 221 -5.05 13.49 -16.65
CA LYS A 221 -5.17 12.40 -17.64
C LYS A 221 -3.83 11.73 -17.92
N ASN A 222 -2.78 12.52 -18.07
CA ASN A 222 -1.41 12.02 -18.24
C ASN A 222 -0.92 11.30 -16.98
N PHE A 223 -1.26 11.82 -15.80
CA PHE A 223 -0.98 11.15 -14.54
C PHE A 223 -1.70 9.81 -14.44
N GLN A 224 -2.99 9.77 -14.75
CA GLN A 224 -3.81 8.57 -14.76
C GLN A 224 -3.25 7.53 -15.75
N GLU A 225 -2.92 7.95 -16.96
CA GLU A 225 -2.26 7.11 -17.97
C GLU A 225 -0.97 6.49 -17.45
N ARG A 226 -0.05 7.31 -16.91
CA ARG A 226 1.23 6.86 -16.35
C ARG A 226 1.05 5.85 -15.21
N ASN A 227 -0.13 5.85 -14.59
CA ASN A 227 -0.45 5.04 -13.43
C ASN A 227 -1.45 3.90 -13.72
N GLY A 228 -1.78 3.64 -14.99
CA GLY A 228 -2.69 2.56 -15.37
C GLY A 228 -4.15 2.79 -14.93
N LEU A 229 -4.54 4.04 -14.68
CA LEU A 229 -5.91 4.44 -14.40
C LEU A 229 -6.65 4.81 -15.70
N SER A 230 -7.98 4.79 -15.64
CA SER A 230 -8.81 5.39 -16.69
C SER A 230 -8.49 6.89 -16.80
N LYS A 231 -8.28 7.39 -18.03
CA LYS A 231 -7.92 8.79 -18.31
C LYS A 231 -9.14 9.72 -18.32
N ASP A 232 -9.94 9.67 -17.25
CA ASP A 232 -11.18 10.43 -17.16
C ASP A 232 -10.97 11.91 -16.76
N GLY A 233 -9.74 12.32 -16.43
CA GLY A 233 -9.39 13.69 -16.06
C GLY A 233 -9.91 14.11 -14.69
N SER A 234 -10.43 13.17 -13.90
CA SER A 234 -11.01 13.40 -12.58
C SER A 234 -10.11 12.88 -11.47
N VAL A 235 -9.94 13.68 -10.43
CA VAL A 235 -9.14 13.38 -9.25
C VAL A 235 -10.05 12.77 -8.19
N GLY A 236 -10.41 11.51 -8.42
CA GLY A 236 -11.13 10.68 -7.47
C GLY A 236 -10.20 9.99 -6.46
N PRO A 237 -10.73 9.15 -5.56
CA PRO A 237 -9.95 8.49 -4.51
C PRO A 237 -8.74 7.69 -5.04
N GLN A 238 -8.88 7.03 -6.19
CA GLN A 238 -7.78 6.27 -6.80
C GLN A 238 -6.67 7.20 -7.31
N THR A 239 -7.02 8.30 -7.96
CA THR A 239 -6.08 9.32 -8.44
C THR A 239 -5.39 10.01 -7.25
N LEU A 240 -6.13 10.41 -6.21
CA LEU A 240 -5.59 11.05 -5.01
C LEU A 240 -4.61 10.18 -4.24
N ARG A 241 -4.91 8.88 -4.12
CA ARG A 241 -4.03 7.90 -3.48
C ARG A 241 -2.65 7.87 -4.13
N LEU A 242 -2.60 7.98 -5.46
CA LEU A 242 -1.35 7.96 -6.22
C LEU A 242 -0.67 9.32 -6.24
N LEU A 243 -1.42 10.42 -6.15
CA LEU A 243 -0.92 11.78 -5.99
C LEU A 243 -0.34 12.07 -4.58
N GLY A 244 -0.20 11.07 -3.70
CA GLY A 244 0.34 11.29 -2.36
C GLY A 244 -0.57 12.13 -1.44
N GLY A 245 -1.79 12.46 -1.87
CA GLY A 245 -2.84 12.95 -0.99
C GLY A 245 -3.10 11.87 0.06
N SER A 246 -2.87 12.19 1.34
CA SER A 246 -3.07 11.23 2.43
C SER A 246 -4.54 10.83 2.53
N ILE A 247 -4.89 9.76 1.82
CA ILE A 247 -5.88 8.79 2.28
C ILE A 247 -5.07 7.82 3.14
N THR A 248 -5.21 7.91 4.46
CA THR A 248 -4.60 6.97 5.41
C THR A 248 -4.86 5.55 4.92
N ALA A 249 -3.78 4.86 4.61
CA ALA A 249 -3.76 3.69 3.74
C ALA A 249 -4.52 2.49 4.33
N ASN A 250 -5.47 1.97 3.55
CA ASN A 250 -5.68 0.53 3.47
C ASN A 250 -4.77 -0.02 2.37
N ARG A 251 -3.93 -0.97 2.77
CA ARG A 251 -3.04 -1.74 1.91
C ARG A 251 -3.85 -2.92 1.38
N SER A 252 -4.16 -2.94 0.09
CA SER A 252 -4.50 -4.15 -0.65
C SER A 252 -3.64 -4.18 -1.91
N LEU A 253 -2.86 -5.25 -2.03
CA LEU A 253 -2.25 -5.68 -3.28
C LEU A 253 -2.68 -7.11 -3.51
N GLN A 254 -3.32 -7.29 -4.66
CA GLN A 254 -3.48 -8.57 -5.34
C GLN A 254 -2.17 -9.37 -5.26
N LEU A 255 -2.27 -10.60 -4.75
CA LEU A 255 -1.40 -11.68 -5.20
C LEU A 255 -1.58 -11.83 -6.71
N VAL A 256 -0.48 -11.87 -7.47
CA VAL A 256 -0.08 -12.99 -8.34
C VAL A 256 1.40 -12.77 -8.75
N THR A 257 2.23 -13.80 -8.47
CA THR A 257 3.56 -14.15 -9.03
C THR A 257 4.77 -13.21 -8.84
N VAL A 258 5.18 -12.97 -7.60
CA VAL A 258 6.62 -13.00 -7.29
C VAL A 258 6.79 -14.11 -6.27
N SER A 259 7.64 -15.08 -6.56
CA SER A 259 7.93 -16.19 -5.67
C SER A 259 8.30 -15.65 -4.28
N ASP A 260 7.64 -16.19 -3.24
CA ASP A 260 7.98 -15.92 -1.84
C ASP A 260 9.49 -16.09 -1.59
N ARG A 261 10.14 -16.95 -2.40
CA ARG A 261 11.59 -17.12 -2.52
C ARG A 261 12.36 -15.81 -2.56
N TRP A 262 12.15 -14.96 -3.58
CA TRP A 262 12.99 -13.77 -3.76
C TRP A 262 12.64 -12.64 -2.80
N LEU A 263 11.40 -12.56 -2.35
CA LEU A 263 11.04 -11.63 -1.28
C LEU A 263 11.71 -12.02 0.04
N LYS A 264 11.67 -13.31 0.40
CA LYS A 264 12.37 -13.83 1.58
C LYS A 264 13.89 -13.63 1.46
N ALA A 265 14.46 -13.92 0.30
CA ALA A 265 15.87 -13.66 0.02
C ALA A 265 16.23 -12.18 0.21
N LEU A 266 15.39 -11.26 -0.28
CA LEU A 266 15.59 -9.82 -0.09
C LEU A 266 15.59 -9.40 1.39
N LEU A 267 14.62 -9.90 2.15
CA LEU A 267 14.48 -9.57 3.57
C LEU A 267 15.62 -10.15 4.41
N ASN A 268 16.20 -11.27 3.99
CA ASN A 268 17.31 -11.93 4.67
C ASN A 268 18.69 -11.49 4.16
N ALA A 269 18.77 -10.75 3.04
CA ALA A 269 20.03 -10.36 2.45
C ALA A 269 20.86 -9.48 3.40
N PRO A 270 22.12 -9.85 3.65
CA PRO A 270 22.96 -9.12 4.59
C PRO A 270 23.37 -7.78 4.00
N THR A 271 23.26 -6.72 4.79
CA THR A 271 23.62 -5.37 4.36
C THR A 271 24.28 -4.58 5.49
N THR A 272 25.27 -3.76 5.12
CA THR A 272 25.85 -2.72 5.98
C THR A 272 25.27 -1.33 5.67
N GLY A 273 24.36 -1.24 4.69
CA GLY A 273 23.83 0.02 4.16
C GLY A 273 24.86 0.81 3.38
N ALA A 274 24.61 2.12 3.26
CA ALA A 274 25.46 3.05 2.54
C ALA A 274 26.81 3.26 3.24
N SER A 275 27.88 3.31 2.46
CA SER A 275 29.17 3.89 2.86
C SER A 275 29.03 5.38 3.17
N PRO A 276 30.01 5.97 3.87
CA PRO A 276 30.10 7.42 4.03
C PRO A 276 30.14 8.19 2.69
N ILE A 277 30.73 7.60 1.63
CA ILE A 277 30.79 8.23 0.30
C ILE A 277 29.38 8.41 -0.26
N THR A 278 28.61 7.33 -0.31
CA THR A 278 27.23 7.37 -0.80
C THR A 278 26.33 8.22 0.08
N ALA A 279 26.43 8.10 1.41
CA ALA A 279 25.58 8.84 2.33
C ALA A 279 25.84 10.36 2.30
N SER A 280 27.06 10.78 1.98
CA SER A 280 27.44 12.20 1.89
C SER A 280 26.62 12.99 0.86
N GLN A 281 26.02 12.33 -0.14
CA GLN A 281 25.17 12.98 -1.15
C GLN A 281 23.95 13.68 -0.53
N ASP A 282 23.47 13.20 0.61
CA ASP A 282 22.36 13.79 1.38
C ASP A 282 22.88 14.37 2.72
N GLY A 283 24.20 14.52 2.90
CA GLY A 283 24.82 15.02 4.13
C GLY A 283 24.71 14.08 5.34
N LEU A 284 24.64 12.77 5.10
CA LEU A 284 24.39 11.75 6.13
C LEU A 284 25.66 10.93 6.46
N PRO A 285 25.73 10.32 7.66
CA PRO A 285 26.79 9.34 7.97
C PRO A 285 26.60 8.02 7.22
N GLY A 286 27.63 7.16 7.16
CA GLY A 286 27.46 5.79 6.63
C GLY A 286 26.55 4.91 7.51
N GLY A 287 25.87 3.94 6.90
CA GLY A 287 25.13 2.88 7.55
C GLY A 287 23.74 2.64 6.97
N ILE A 288 23.06 1.62 7.51
CA ILE A 288 21.69 1.22 7.13
C ILE A 288 20.69 2.36 7.35
N ALA A 289 20.80 3.08 8.47
CA ALA A 289 19.88 4.19 8.79
C ALA A 289 19.88 5.25 7.69
N SER A 290 21.06 5.59 7.15
CA SER A 290 21.19 6.57 6.07
C SER A 290 20.65 6.04 4.75
N SER A 291 20.82 4.75 4.42
CA SER A 291 20.12 4.13 3.29
C SER A 291 18.60 4.28 3.41
N HIS A 292 18.05 4.02 4.60
CA HIS A 292 16.60 4.20 4.85
C HIS A 292 16.18 5.67 4.73
N THR A 293 16.97 6.61 5.24
CA THR A 293 16.69 8.04 5.09
C THR A 293 16.68 8.45 3.63
N MET A 294 17.69 8.06 2.84
CA MET A 294 17.75 8.35 1.40
C MET A 294 16.58 7.69 0.64
N ALA A 295 16.22 6.46 1.02
CA ALA A 295 15.06 5.77 0.45
C ALA A 295 13.74 6.50 0.79
N ASN A 296 13.60 7.01 2.00
CA ASN A 296 12.46 7.81 2.43
C ASN A 296 12.37 9.13 1.67
N THR A 297 13.49 9.81 1.42
CA THR A 297 13.57 11.02 0.58
C THR A 297 13.03 10.75 -0.83
N ASP A 298 13.26 9.55 -1.36
CA ASP A 298 12.78 9.15 -2.70
C ASP A 298 11.37 8.55 -2.69
N LEU A 299 10.76 8.35 -1.52
CA LEU A 299 9.55 7.52 -1.37
C LEU A 299 8.35 8.02 -2.17
N LEU A 300 8.17 9.33 -2.31
CA LEU A 300 7.07 9.88 -3.10
C LEU A 300 7.21 9.56 -4.60
N ARG A 301 8.43 9.72 -5.17
CA ARG A 301 8.71 9.33 -6.56
C ARG A 301 8.54 7.83 -6.75
N VAL A 302 9.02 7.04 -5.80
CA VAL A 302 8.84 5.58 -5.78
C VAL A 302 7.36 5.19 -5.78
N LYS A 303 6.52 5.84 -4.97
CA LYS A 303 5.07 5.58 -4.96
C LYS A 303 4.40 5.91 -6.30
N GLY A 304 4.84 6.99 -6.96
CA GLY A 304 4.38 7.35 -8.32
C GLY A 304 4.78 6.35 -9.40
N LEU A 305 5.76 5.47 -9.14
CA LEU A 305 6.24 4.45 -10.08
C LEU A 305 5.82 3.02 -9.67
N ALA A 306 5.20 2.86 -8.50
CA ALA A 306 4.95 1.57 -7.87
C ALA A 306 4.08 0.62 -8.72
N ALA A 307 3.13 1.16 -9.49
CA ALA A 307 2.30 0.35 -10.39
C ALA A 307 3.15 -0.33 -11.49
N MET A 308 4.03 0.43 -12.14
CA MET A 308 4.95 -0.11 -13.15
C MET A 308 5.94 -1.10 -12.52
N PHE A 309 6.48 -0.78 -11.34
CA PHE A 309 7.35 -1.72 -10.62
C PHE A 309 6.66 -3.03 -10.26
N ARG A 310 5.37 -3.01 -9.90
CA ARG A 310 4.60 -4.24 -9.65
C ARG A 310 4.39 -5.05 -10.91
N GLN A 311 4.04 -4.39 -12.02
CA GLN A 311 3.87 -5.04 -13.31
C GLN A 311 5.14 -5.74 -13.77
N VAL A 312 6.28 -5.03 -13.71
CA VAL A 312 7.58 -5.59 -14.11
C VAL A 312 8.05 -6.65 -13.11
N GLY A 313 7.88 -6.40 -11.81
CA GLY A 313 8.24 -7.36 -10.77
C GLY A 313 7.53 -8.71 -10.92
N ALA A 314 6.22 -8.67 -11.20
CA ALA A 314 5.43 -9.87 -11.48
C ALA A 314 5.89 -10.59 -12.76
N LYS A 315 6.27 -9.83 -13.80
CA LYS A 315 6.73 -10.38 -15.08
C LYS A 315 8.09 -11.10 -14.97
N PHE A 316 9.01 -10.55 -14.18
CA PHE A 316 10.40 -11.01 -14.11
C PHE A 316 10.74 -11.80 -12.83
N ASP A 317 9.75 -12.05 -11.97
CA ASP A 317 9.92 -12.67 -10.67
C ASP A 317 11.00 -11.94 -9.83
N VAL A 318 10.81 -10.62 -9.68
CA VAL A 318 11.69 -9.72 -8.93
C VAL A 318 10.87 -8.93 -7.91
N PRO A 319 11.30 -8.84 -6.64
CA PRO A 319 10.60 -8.06 -5.63
C PRO A 319 10.44 -6.59 -6.04
N VAL A 320 9.22 -6.07 -5.96
CA VAL A 320 8.88 -4.66 -6.28
C VAL A 320 9.78 -3.68 -5.52
N ALA A 321 10.06 -3.98 -4.25
CA ALA A 321 10.92 -3.17 -3.40
C ALA A 321 12.37 -3.12 -3.90
N LEU A 322 12.87 -4.17 -4.55
CA LEU A 322 14.21 -4.20 -5.14
C LEU A 322 14.28 -3.33 -6.40
N ILE A 323 13.24 -3.39 -7.25
CA ILE A 323 13.15 -2.52 -8.43
C ILE A 323 13.14 -1.04 -8.00
N ALA A 324 12.34 -0.71 -6.99
CA ALA A 324 12.30 0.64 -6.41
C ALA A 324 13.66 1.08 -5.83
N ALA A 325 14.36 0.19 -5.15
CA ALA A 325 15.67 0.47 -4.58
C ALA A 325 16.76 0.70 -5.64
N LEU A 326 16.76 -0.10 -6.72
CA LEU A 326 17.63 0.13 -7.87
C LEU A 326 17.35 1.52 -8.46
N ALA A 327 16.08 1.87 -8.70
CA ALA A 327 15.73 3.18 -9.25
C ALA A 327 16.12 4.34 -8.32
N SER A 328 15.96 4.17 -7.01
CA SER A 328 16.41 5.14 -6.00
C SER A 328 17.93 5.29 -6.01
N ARG A 329 18.70 4.19 -6.05
CA ARG A 329 20.16 4.24 -6.07
C ARG A 329 20.71 4.84 -7.36
N GLU A 330 20.16 4.42 -8.51
CA GLU A 330 20.68 4.78 -9.84
C GLU A 330 20.44 6.24 -10.19
N SER A 331 19.26 6.76 -9.86
CA SER A 331 18.84 8.06 -10.41
C SER A 331 18.02 8.90 -9.43
N ARG A 332 17.93 8.48 -8.17
CA ARG A 332 16.97 9.06 -7.20
C ARG A 332 15.56 9.07 -7.79
N CYS A 333 15.21 7.98 -8.49
CA CYS A 333 13.99 7.81 -9.28
C CYS A 333 13.78 8.90 -10.35
N GLY A 334 14.85 9.28 -11.05
CA GLY A 334 14.86 10.26 -12.13
C GLY A 334 15.28 11.67 -11.72
N ASN A 335 15.38 11.97 -10.42
CA ASN A 335 15.61 13.33 -9.92
C ASN A 335 17.02 13.89 -10.23
N VAL A 336 17.98 13.03 -10.59
CA VAL A 336 19.34 13.47 -10.97
C VAL A 336 19.66 13.26 -12.45
N LEU A 337 18.65 12.93 -13.27
CA LEU A 337 18.81 12.80 -14.72
C LEU A 337 18.73 14.17 -15.39
N ASP A 338 19.36 14.30 -16.56
CA ASP A 338 19.16 15.45 -17.41
C ASP A 338 17.75 15.48 -18.04
N ARG A 339 17.45 16.55 -18.79
CA ARG A 339 16.13 16.72 -19.44
C ARG A 339 15.78 15.62 -20.44
N GLY A 340 16.79 14.96 -21.00
CA GLY A 340 16.63 13.84 -21.93
C GLY A 340 16.52 12.49 -21.22
N GLY A 341 16.60 12.45 -19.89
CA GLY A 341 16.58 11.21 -19.12
C GLY A 341 17.94 10.51 -19.04
N TRP A 342 19.03 11.20 -19.33
CA TRP A 342 20.38 10.64 -19.28
C TRP A 342 21.08 10.99 -17.98
N GLY A 343 21.84 10.02 -17.47
CA GLY A 343 22.79 10.19 -16.39
C GLY A 343 24.18 9.69 -16.81
N ASP A 344 25.08 9.56 -15.83
CA ASP A 344 26.48 9.15 -16.05
C ASP A 344 27.15 9.84 -17.27
N ARG A 345 27.14 11.18 -17.29
CA ARG A 345 27.72 11.99 -18.38
C ARG A 345 27.17 11.64 -19.76
N GLY A 346 25.91 11.21 -19.82
CA GLY A 346 25.23 10.83 -21.07
C GLY A 346 25.43 9.37 -21.48
N ASN A 347 26.04 8.53 -20.65
CA ASN A 347 26.28 7.13 -20.97
C ASN A 347 25.14 6.20 -20.56
N ALA A 348 24.37 6.56 -19.54
CA ALA A 348 23.31 5.71 -19.02
C ALA A 348 21.93 6.37 -19.14
N PHE A 349 20.94 5.61 -19.59
CA PHE A 349 19.59 6.09 -19.83
C PHE A 349 18.59 5.65 -18.76
N GLY A 350 17.65 6.53 -18.43
CA GLY A 350 16.44 6.23 -17.68
C GLY A 350 16.65 6.02 -16.18
N ILE A 351 15.54 5.80 -15.46
CA ILE A 351 15.53 5.75 -13.98
C ILE A 351 16.34 4.59 -13.37
N LEU A 352 16.69 3.61 -14.20
CA LEU A 352 17.49 2.44 -13.84
C LEU A 352 18.86 2.41 -14.56
N GLN A 353 19.21 3.51 -15.24
CA GLN A 353 20.55 3.77 -15.80
C GLN A 353 21.12 2.62 -16.66
N VAL A 354 20.40 2.25 -17.72
CA VAL A 354 20.89 1.27 -18.70
C VAL A 354 22.03 1.90 -19.50
N ASP A 355 23.24 1.33 -19.43
CA ASP A 355 24.43 1.82 -20.12
C ASP A 355 24.35 1.56 -21.64
N LYS A 356 24.43 2.65 -22.41
CA LYS A 356 24.32 2.64 -23.87
C LYS A 356 25.50 1.98 -24.58
N ASN A 357 26.64 1.84 -23.89
CA ASN A 357 27.84 1.24 -24.46
C ASN A 357 27.72 -0.30 -24.52
N TYR A 358 26.82 -0.88 -23.73
CA TYR A 358 26.59 -2.33 -23.67
C TYR A 358 25.21 -2.74 -24.21
N HIS A 359 24.24 -1.83 -24.18
CA HIS A 359 22.88 -2.09 -24.62
C HIS A 359 22.31 -0.92 -25.42
N THR A 360 21.44 -1.18 -26.39
CA THR A 360 20.63 -0.12 -27.01
C THR A 360 19.47 0.23 -26.07
N PRO A 361 19.39 1.45 -25.49
CA PRO A 361 18.31 1.80 -24.57
C PRO A 361 16.94 1.81 -25.25
N ARG A 362 15.93 1.28 -24.57
CA ARG A 362 14.53 1.20 -25.04
C ARG A 362 13.65 2.19 -24.27
N GLY A 363 12.52 2.56 -24.88
CA GLY A 363 11.55 3.45 -24.25
C GLY A 363 12.08 4.88 -24.04
N THR A 364 12.99 5.34 -24.91
CA THR A 364 13.72 6.60 -24.74
C THR A 364 12.86 7.87 -24.76
N HIS A 365 11.59 7.75 -25.15
CA HIS A 365 10.59 8.82 -25.09
C HIS A 365 10.20 9.19 -23.64
N ASN A 366 10.43 8.31 -22.67
CA ASN A 366 10.19 8.57 -21.25
C ASN A 366 11.21 7.77 -20.41
N PRO A 367 12.04 8.42 -19.57
CA PRO A 367 13.05 7.74 -18.75
C PRO A 367 12.47 6.75 -17.73
N SER A 368 11.16 6.79 -17.49
CA SER A 368 10.42 5.87 -16.63
C SER A 368 9.44 4.97 -17.39
N SER A 369 9.55 4.88 -18.72
CA SER A 369 8.69 4.04 -19.54
C SER A 369 8.73 2.57 -19.10
N LEU A 370 7.62 1.85 -19.33
CA LEU A 370 7.53 0.44 -19.03
C LEU A 370 8.61 -0.35 -19.79
N GLU A 371 8.86 -0.02 -21.06
CA GLU A 371 9.87 -0.67 -21.90
C GLU A 371 11.29 -0.52 -21.34
N HIS A 372 11.60 0.66 -20.78
CA HIS A 372 12.87 0.92 -20.10
C HIS A 372 12.99 0.08 -18.82
N ILE A 373 11.96 0.09 -17.98
CA ILE A 373 11.97 -0.66 -16.71
C ILE A 373 12.07 -2.17 -16.97
N GLU A 374 11.33 -2.70 -17.95
CA GLU A 374 11.43 -4.10 -18.36
C GLU A 374 12.81 -4.45 -18.93
N GLN A 375 13.46 -3.55 -19.66
CA GLN A 375 14.83 -3.78 -20.16
C GLN A 375 15.82 -3.92 -19.01
N ALA A 376 15.83 -2.94 -18.11
CA ALA A 376 16.74 -2.91 -16.98
C ALA A 376 16.56 -4.13 -16.07
N ILE A 377 15.31 -4.50 -15.78
CA ILE A 377 15.04 -5.68 -14.95
C ILE A 377 15.32 -6.99 -15.67
N GLY A 378 15.17 -7.06 -16.99
CA GLY A 378 15.68 -8.18 -17.79
C GLY A 378 17.19 -8.37 -17.63
N ILE A 379 17.97 -7.29 -17.75
CA ILE A 379 19.44 -7.31 -17.54
C ILE A 379 19.78 -7.78 -16.12
N PHE A 380 19.07 -7.28 -15.11
CA PHE A 380 19.23 -7.73 -13.72
C PHE A 380 18.97 -9.24 -13.56
N VAL A 381 17.93 -9.77 -14.20
CA VAL A 381 17.61 -11.21 -14.14
C VAL A 381 18.71 -12.04 -14.81
N ASP A 382 19.27 -11.58 -15.93
CA ASP A 382 20.40 -12.25 -16.58
C ASP A 382 21.62 -12.30 -15.64
N TYR A 383 21.92 -11.21 -14.93
CA TYR A 383 22.97 -11.20 -13.92
C TYR A 383 22.67 -12.13 -12.74
N ARG A 384 21.42 -12.21 -12.28
CA ARG A 384 21.00 -13.14 -11.24
C ARG A 384 21.26 -14.59 -11.63
N GLN A 385 20.92 -14.97 -12.87
CA GLN A 385 21.18 -16.31 -13.40
C GLN A 385 22.68 -16.61 -13.51
N GLN A 386 23.47 -15.64 -13.98
CA GLN A 386 24.92 -15.79 -14.09
C GLN A 386 25.61 -15.90 -12.71
N VAL A 387 25.17 -15.11 -11.72
CA VAL A 387 25.67 -15.20 -10.34
C VAL A 387 25.32 -16.57 -9.75
N GLN A 388 24.10 -17.05 -9.95
CA GLN A 388 23.69 -18.38 -9.51
C GLN A 388 24.50 -19.50 -10.17
N ALA A 389 24.79 -19.39 -11.47
CA ALA A 389 25.63 -20.34 -12.18
C ALA A 389 27.09 -20.31 -11.70
N LYS A 390 27.63 -19.12 -11.42
CA LYS A 390 28.99 -18.95 -10.89
C LYS A 390 29.14 -19.45 -9.45
N HIS A 391 28.09 -19.32 -8.65
CA HIS A 391 28.05 -19.67 -7.23
C HIS A 391 26.88 -20.61 -6.91
N PRO A 392 26.89 -21.86 -7.38
CA PRO A 392 25.73 -22.75 -7.32
C PRO A 392 25.33 -23.18 -5.90
N THR A 393 26.21 -22.97 -4.91
CA THR A 393 25.98 -23.30 -3.50
C THR A 393 25.58 -22.11 -2.65
N TRP A 394 25.50 -20.91 -3.22
CA TRP A 394 25.05 -19.74 -2.46
C TRP A 394 23.55 -19.77 -2.23
N GLU A 395 23.16 -19.35 -1.03
CA GLU A 395 21.78 -19.12 -0.63
C GLU A 395 21.20 -17.95 -1.43
N ASP A 396 19.88 -17.96 -1.60
CA ASP A 396 19.18 -17.02 -2.48
C ASP A 396 19.44 -15.57 -2.10
N GLU A 397 19.59 -15.26 -0.82
CA GLU A 397 19.90 -13.92 -0.33
C GLU A 397 21.27 -13.39 -0.81
N TYR A 398 22.26 -14.28 -0.94
CA TYR A 398 23.58 -13.93 -1.48
C TYR A 398 23.58 -13.92 -3.01
N VAL A 399 22.78 -14.78 -3.66
CA VAL A 399 22.57 -14.72 -5.10
C VAL A 399 21.89 -13.41 -5.49
N LEU A 400 20.85 -13.00 -4.75
CA LEU A 400 20.11 -11.77 -5.01
C LEU A 400 21.00 -10.54 -4.78
N LYS A 401 21.74 -10.49 -3.65
CA LYS A 401 22.70 -9.41 -3.41
C LYS A 401 23.82 -9.39 -4.46
N GLY A 402 24.34 -10.56 -4.83
CA GLY A 402 25.34 -10.69 -5.88
C GLY A 402 24.84 -10.19 -7.24
N ALA A 403 23.58 -10.45 -7.59
CA ALA A 403 22.96 -9.90 -8.80
C ALA A 403 22.90 -8.36 -8.75
N THR A 404 22.57 -7.78 -7.60
CA THR A 404 22.58 -6.32 -7.40
C THR A 404 23.98 -5.74 -7.56
N VAL A 405 25.01 -6.40 -7.02
CA VAL A 405 26.42 -6.01 -7.25
C VAL A 405 26.81 -6.11 -8.72
N ALA A 406 26.44 -7.22 -9.38
CA ALA A 406 26.73 -7.47 -10.78
C ALA A 406 26.03 -6.47 -11.71
N TYR A 407 24.86 -5.95 -11.32
CA TYR A 407 24.19 -4.89 -12.07
C TYR A 407 25.06 -3.62 -12.20
N ASN A 408 25.85 -3.30 -11.18
CA ASN A 408 26.76 -2.15 -11.19
C ASN A 408 28.16 -2.48 -11.78
N SER A 409 28.68 -3.67 -11.51
CA SER A 409 30.11 -3.98 -11.71
C SER A 409 30.40 -5.26 -12.51
N GLY A 410 29.36 -5.91 -13.00
CA GLY A 410 29.44 -7.19 -13.70
C GLY A 410 29.67 -8.40 -12.79
N VAL A 411 29.39 -9.60 -13.31
CA VAL A 411 29.46 -10.87 -12.57
C VAL A 411 30.90 -11.24 -12.20
N SER A 412 31.90 -10.75 -12.94
CA SER A 412 33.31 -10.93 -12.61
C SER A 412 33.68 -10.28 -11.28
N ASN A 413 32.97 -9.26 -10.80
CA ASN A 413 33.24 -8.65 -9.50
C ASN A 413 32.70 -9.48 -8.32
N VAL A 414 31.64 -10.27 -8.54
CA VAL A 414 31.01 -11.10 -7.51
C VAL A 414 31.85 -12.35 -7.25
N GLN A 415 32.84 -12.25 -6.35
CA GLN A 415 33.80 -13.33 -6.06
C GLN A 415 33.53 -14.05 -4.74
N THR A 416 33.25 -13.30 -3.67
CA THR A 416 33.01 -13.85 -2.33
C THR A 416 31.82 -13.18 -1.67
N LYS A 417 31.16 -13.87 -0.72
CA LYS A 417 30.02 -13.33 0.03
C LYS A 417 30.36 -12.04 0.78
N ALA A 418 31.55 -11.98 1.39
CA ALA A 418 31.98 -10.84 2.21
C ALA A 418 32.50 -9.67 1.38
N GLY A 419 33.21 -9.93 0.28
CA GLY A 419 33.91 -8.92 -0.51
C GLY A 419 33.18 -8.44 -1.76
N MET A 420 31.94 -8.87 -2.02
CA MET A 420 31.27 -8.59 -3.31
C MET A 420 31.06 -7.10 -3.62
N ASP A 421 30.90 -6.24 -2.61
CA ASP A 421 30.73 -4.79 -2.83
C ASP A 421 32.04 -4.07 -3.15
N ILE A 422 33.21 -4.69 -2.90
CA ILE A 422 34.51 -4.08 -3.19
C ILE A 422 34.63 -3.88 -4.71
N GLY A 423 34.95 -2.66 -5.13
CA GLY A 423 35.05 -2.29 -6.56
C GLY A 423 33.74 -1.79 -7.18
N THR A 424 32.61 -1.87 -6.47
CA THR A 424 31.38 -1.19 -6.90
C THR A 424 31.44 0.31 -6.65
N ALA A 425 30.53 1.08 -7.27
CA ALA A 425 30.38 2.50 -6.99
C ALA A 425 30.16 2.74 -5.47
N GLY A 426 31.02 3.55 -4.85
CA GLY A 426 31.01 3.80 -3.40
C GLY A 426 31.51 2.63 -2.54
N GLY A 427 31.85 1.48 -3.14
CA GLY A 427 32.24 0.26 -2.41
C GLY A 427 31.10 -0.36 -1.60
N ASP A 428 29.84 -0.04 -1.94
CA ASP A 428 28.66 -0.36 -1.13
C ASP A 428 27.39 -0.62 -1.95
N TYR A 429 27.48 -0.73 -3.28
CA TYR A 429 26.30 -0.65 -4.15
C TYR A 429 25.24 -1.69 -3.79
N GLY A 430 25.64 -2.96 -3.64
CA GLY A 430 24.75 -4.04 -3.24
C GLY A 430 24.20 -3.84 -1.84
N SER A 431 25.05 -3.47 -0.88
CA SER A 431 24.61 -3.22 0.50
C SER A 431 23.59 -2.07 0.60
N ASP A 432 23.87 -0.90 0.03
CA ASP A 432 22.93 0.22 0.06
C ASP A 432 21.61 -0.11 -0.62
N VAL A 433 21.64 -0.71 -1.82
CA VAL A 433 20.40 -1.09 -2.53
C VAL A 433 19.57 -2.09 -1.72
N ILE A 434 20.19 -3.11 -1.11
CA ILE A 434 19.47 -4.05 -0.24
C ILE A 434 18.84 -3.34 0.95
N ALA A 435 19.55 -2.41 1.61
CA ALA A 435 19.00 -1.64 2.73
C ALA A 435 17.81 -0.76 2.28
N ARG A 436 17.92 -0.06 1.15
CA ARG A 436 16.79 0.70 0.58
C ARG A 436 15.61 -0.20 0.22
N ALA A 437 15.86 -1.40 -0.30
CA ALA A 437 14.83 -2.35 -0.66
C ALA A 437 14.10 -2.91 0.58
N GLN A 438 14.83 -3.21 1.66
CA GLN A 438 14.25 -3.60 2.95
C GLN A 438 13.43 -2.47 3.58
N PHE A 439 13.79 -1.21 3.34
CA PHE A 439 12.91 -0.09 3.66
C PHE A 439 11.64 -0.13 2.81
N TYR A 440 11.75 -0.22 1.48
CA TYR A 440 10.59 -0.17 0.59
C TYR A 440 9.63 -1.36 0.73
N SER A 441 10.07 -2.54 1.17
CA SER A 441 9.17 -3.69 1.40
C SER A 441 8.06 -3.40 2.42
N ASN A 442 8.30 -2.45 3.32
CA ASN A 442 7.32 -1.99 4.30
C ASN A 442 6.46 -0.82 3.82
N HIS A 443 6.76 -0.24 2.65
CA HIS A 443 6.16 1.01 2.17
C HIS A 443 5.49 0.93 0.79
N LEU A 444 5.66 -0.20 0.07
CA LEU A 444 5.10 -0.45 -1.27
C LEU A 444 4.00 -1.51 -1.32
#